data_AF-A0A943LE87-F1
#
_entry.id   AF-A0A943LE87-F1
#
_cell.length_a   1.000
_cell.length_b   1.000
_cell.length_c   1.000
_cell.angle_alpha   90.00
_cell.angle_beta   90.00
_cell.angle_gamma   90.00
#
_symmetry.space_group_name_H-M   'P 1'
#
loop_
_entity.id
_entity.type
_entity.pdbx_description
1 polymer ?
#
loop_
_entity_poly.entity_id
_entity_poly.type
_entity_poly.pdbx_seq_one_letter_code
_entity_poly.pdbx_strand_id
1 'polypeptide(L)'
;MKKIKKVSISILLISIGILAFYFIPMRITPKVSLTSEDISIKVERTSGNTGPVFKVGKDKHKLKNILKEKYPDKDIEPYYIELVGNLPYGVVNDPTLLGDFVVHGKIISPDGGEEKSTIIDVKYTDAKIPRFFRDDLQNSGEYEIITVFIAFIAALASAFMLIIMFLDQ
;
A
#
# COMPACT_ATOMS: atom_id res chain seq x y z
N MET A 1 5.14 -34.43 -28.76
CA MET A 1 4.81 -34.02 -27.36
C MET A 1 5.82 -33.06 -26.70
N LYS A 2 7.15 -33.31 -26.70
CA LYS A 2 8.12 -32.46 -25.96
C LYS A 2 8.09 -30.96 -26.33
N LYS A 3 7.92 -30.61 -27.61
CA LYS A 3 7.84 -29.19 -28.07
C LYS A 3 6.58 -28.48 -27.55
N ILE A 4 5.44 -29.15 -27.57
CA ILE A 4 4.15 -28.64 -27.07
C ILE A 4 4.23 -28.43 -25.54
N LYS A 5 4.80 -29.40 -24.79
CA LYS A 5 5.03 -29.25 -23.34
C LYS A 5 5.84 -27.99 -23.02
N LYS A 6 6.92 -27.73 -23.76
CA LYS A 6 7.74 -26.53 -23.58
C LYS A 6 6.96 -25.23 -23.81
N VAL A 7 6.15 -25.18 -24.87
CA VAL A 7 5.32 -24.00 -25.17
C VAL A 7 4.29 -23.76 -24.06
N SER A 8 3.58 -24.79 -23.60
CA SER A 8 2.61 -24.65 -22.51
C SER A 8 3.26 -24.20 -21.20
N ILE A 9 4.46 -24.70 -20.88
CA ILE A 9 5.23 -24.23 -19.70
C ILE A 9 5.58 -22.74 -19.84
N SER A 10 6.06 -22.31 -21.02
CA SER A 10 6.39 -20.90 -21.24
C SER A 10 5.18 -19.98 -21.08
N ILE A 11 4.03 -20.36 -21.65
CA ILE A 11 2.78 -19.57 -21.51
C ILE A 11 2.37 -19.50 -20.04
N LEU A 12 2.41 -20.63 -19.32
CA LEU A 12 2.08 -20.67 -17.91
C LEU A 12 2.96 -19.73 -17.08
N LEU A 13 4.28 -19.74 -17.30
CA LEU A 13 5.21 -18.86 -16.59
C LEU A 13 4.95 -17.38 -16.87
N ILE A 14 4.67 -17.02 -18.13
CA ILE A 14 4.34 -15.64 -18.51
C ILE A 14 3.04 -15.20 -17.83
N SER A 15 2.00 -16.03 -17.87
CA SER A 15 0.73 -15.76 -17.21
C SER A 15 0.89 -15.58 -15.70
N ILE A 16 1.66 -16.43 -15.04
CA ILE A 16 1.96 -16.30 -13.61
C ILE A 16 2.70 -14.98 -13.35
N GLY A 17 3.67 -14.60 -14.20
CA GLY A 17 4.39 -13.34 -14.08
C GLY A 17 3.47 -12.12 -14.17
N ILE A 18 2.51 -12.12 -15.11
CA ILE A 18 1.51 -11.06 -15.25
C ILE A 18 0.61 -11.00 -14.01
N LEU A 19 0.06 -12.15 -13.58
CA LEU A 19 -0.79 -12.21 -12.38
C LEU A 19 -0.02 -11.74 -11.14
N ALA A 20 1.23 -12.16 -10.97
CA ALA A 20 2.10 -11.72 -9.88
C ALA A 20 2.32 -10.20 -9.91
N PHE A 21 2.56 -9.62 -11.09
CA PHE A 21 2.73 -8.17 -11.24
C PHE A 21 1.49 -7.39 -10.78
N TYR A 22 0.30 -7.89 -11.09
CA TYR A 22 -0.97 -7.24 -10.74
C TYR A 22 -1.41 -7.47 -9.28
N PHE A 23 -1.18 -8.67 -8.75
CA PHE A 23 -1.71 -9.09 -7.43
C PHE A 23 -0.71 -9.00 -6.28
N ILE A 24 0.61 -8.90 -6.52
CA ILE A 24 1.56 -8.71 -5.43
C ILE A 24 1.43 -7.28 -4.89
N PRO A 25 1.13 -7.09 -3.58
CA PRO A 25 1.04 -5.76 -3.01
C PRO A 25 2.37 -5.02 -3.08
N MET A 26 2.38 -3.89 -3.79
CA MET A 26 3.53 -3.00 -3.88
C MET A 26 3.28 -1.72 -3.10
N ARG A 27 4.36 -1.09 -2.62
CA ARG A 27 4.28 0.21 -1.98
C ARG A 27 3.66 1.25 -2.91
N ILE A 28 2.85 2.11 -2.34
CA ILE A 28 2.19 3.19 -3.07
C ILE A 28 3.14 4.38 -3.19
N THR A 29 3.61 4.89 -2.05
CA THR A 29 4.54 6.00 -2.01
C THR A 29 5.98 5.49 -2.24
N PRO A 30 6.81 6.24 -3.00
CA PRO A 30 8.20 5.86 -3.21
C PRO A 30 8.97 5.91 -1.89
N LYS A 31 9.83 4.92 -1.66
CA LYS A 31 10.67 4.93 -0.45
C LYS A 31 11.71 6.05 -0.56
N VAL A 32 11.80 6.87 0.49
CA VAL A 32 12.78 7.97 0.60
C VAL A 32 13.71 7.70 1.78
N SER A 33 14.93 8.23 1.73
CA SER A 33 15.87 8.18 2.86
C SER A 33 15.34 8.97 4.06
N LEU A 34 15.42 8.36 5.24
CA LEU A 34 15.06 9.01 6.51
C LEU A 34 16.27 9.67 7.15
N THR A 35 16.00 10.73 7.89
CA THR A 35 16.94 11.50 8.70
C THR A 35 16.67 11.22 10.18
N SER A 36 17.57 11.64 11.07
CA SER A 36 17.39 11.49 12.52
C SER A 36 16.18 12.25 13.09
N GLU A 37 15.68 13.25 12.37
CA GLU A 37 14.52 14.03 12.78
C GLU A 37 13.19 13.34 12.45
N ASP A 38 13.20 12.39 11.51
CA ASP A 38 12.02 11.69 11.04
C ASP A 38 11.58 10.63 12.05
N ILE A 39 10.28 10.56 12.27
CA ILE A 39 9.63 9.59 13.14
C ILE A 39 8.91 8.54 12.32
N SER A 40 8.63 7.40 12.96
CA SER A 40 7.84 6.32 12.36
C SER A 40 6.71 5.96 13.32
N ILE A 41 5.47 6.16 12.88
CA ILE A 41 4.27 5.98 13.70
C ILE A 41 3.25 5.16 12.91
N LYS A 42 2.70 4.12 13.54
CA LYS A 42 1.54 3.40 13.00
C LYS A 42 0.27 4.24 13.18
N VAL A 43 -0.46 4.45 12.08
CA VAL A 43 -1.78 5.07 12.08
C VAL A 43 -2.87 4.03 11.89
N GLU A 44 -4.01 4.25 12.55
CA GLU A 44 -5.19 3.40 12.39
C GLU A 44 -6.16 4.06 11.43
N ARG A 45 -6.50 3.34 10.35
CA ARG A 45 -7.51 3.83 9.43
C ARG A 45 -8.88 3.40 9.94
N THR A 46 -9.65 4.37 10.46
CA THR A 46 -11.05 4.10 10.85
C THR A 46 -11.92 4.04 9.60
N SER A 47 -12.89 3.11 9.56
CA SER A 47 -13.86 3.00 8.47
C SER A 47 -14.56 4.35 8.22
N GLY A 48 -14.55 4.82 6.97
CA GLY A 48 -15.16 6.10 6.59
C GLY A 48 -14.26 7.33 6.75
N ASN A 49 -13.02 7.18 7.21
CA ASN A 49 -12.09 8.31 7.27
C ASN A 49 -11.54 8.66 5.88
N THR A 50 -12.08 9.74 5.30
CA THR A 50 -11.64 10.36 4.05
C THR A 50 -10.72 11.56 4.27
N GLY A 51 -10.56 12.01 5.52
CA GLY A 51 -9.78 13.19 5.89
C GLY A 51 -8.31 12.90 6.23
N PRO A 52 -7.50 13.96 6.44
CA PRO A 52 -6.08 13.85 6.77
C PRO A 52 -5.80 13.52 8.24
N VAL A 53 -6.83 13.48 9.10
CA VAL A 53 -6.69 13.27 10.55
C VAL A 53 -6.87 11.80 10.90
N PHE A 54 -5.92 11.22 11.64
CA PHE A 54 -5.89 9.80 11.99
C PHE A 54 -5.70 9.60 13.48
N LYS A 55 -6.27 8.52 14.00
CA LYS A 55 -5.98 8.06 15.35
C LYS A 55 -4.60 7.43 15.40
N VAL A 56 -3.89 7.74 16.48
CA VAL A 56 -2.65 7.05 16.81
C VAL A 56 -3.01 5.81 17.60
N GLY A 57 -2.81 4.65 16.97
CA GLY A 57 -3.12 3.36 17.57
C GLY A 57 -2.05 2.95 18.59
N LYS A 58 -1.37 1.85 18.26
CA LYS A 58 -0.34 1.22 19.12
C LYS A 58 0.81 2.15 19.52
N ASP A 59 1.13 3.14 18.69
CA ASP A 59 2.30 4.00 18.88
C ASP A 59 2.01 5.28 19.70
N LYS A 60 0.83 5.39 20.34
CA LYS A 60 0.45 6.60 21.12
C LYS A 60 1.51 6.96 22.17
N HIS A 61 1.97 5.98 22.95
CA HIS A 61 2.99 6.22 23.98
C HIS A 61 4.34 6.65 23.40
N LYS A 62 4.73 6.05 22.27
CA LYS A 62 5.95 6.41 21.55
C LYS A 62 5.89 7.86 21.08
N LEU A 63 4.77 8.27 20.47
CA LEU A 63 4.58 9.64 20.04
C LEU A 63 4.56 10.61 21.22
N LYS A 64 3.90 10.26 22.32
CA LYS A 64 3.89 11.07 23.55
C LYS A 64 5.30 11.31 24.09
N ASN A 65 6.15 10.29 24.11
CA ASN A 65 7.53 10.41 24.56
C ASN A 65 8.36 11.31 23.64
N ILE A 66 8.23 11.15 22.32
CA ILE A 66 8.93 12.01 21.33
C ILE A 66 8.50 13.47 21.50
N LEU A 67 7.21 13.73 21.68
CA LEU A 67 6.70 15.09 21.87
C LEU A 67 7.21 15.71 23.17
N LYS A 68 7.25 14.95 24.27
CA LYS A 68 7.83 15.42 25.54
C LYS A 68 9.33 15.72 25.43
N GLU A 69 10.07 14.94 24.66
CA GLU A 69 11.50 15.15 24.46
C GLU A 69 11.77 16.39 23.59
N LYS A 70 11.06 16.55 22.48
CA LYS A 70 11.25 17.68 21.55
C LYS A 70 10.59 18.98 22.03
N TYR A 71 9.52 18.89 22.79
CA TYR A 71 8.69 20.01 23.24
C TYR A 71 8.32 19.85 24.72
N PRO A 72 9.30 19.89 25.65
CA PRO A 72 9.09 19.60 27.07
C PRO A 72 8.12 20.57 27.76
N ASP A 73 8.00 21.80 27.25
CA ASP A 73 7.14 22.84 27.82
C ASP A 73 5.67 22.72 27.38
N LYS A 74 5.35 21.78 26.48
CA LYS A 74 3.99 21.56 25.97
C LYS A 74 3.42 20.25 26.52
N ASP A 75 2.32 20.33 27.26
CA ASP A 75 1.54 19.14 27.62
C ASP A 75 0.60 18.76 26.48
N ILE A 76 1.09 17.86 25.61
CA ILE A 76 0.37 17.40 24.42
C ILE A 76 -0.05 15.96 24.61
N GLU A 77 -1.33 15.69 24.33
CA GLU A 77 -1.80 14.32 24.24
C GLU A 77 -2.09 13.91 22.80
N PRO A 78 -1.27 13.04 22.20
CA PRO A 78 -1.36 12.73 20.78
C PRO A 78 -2.41 11.65 20.51
N TYR A 79 -3.68 11.98 20.70
CA TYR A 79 -4.79 11.11 20.30
C TYR A 79 -4.95 11.05 18.78
N TYR A 80 -4.75 12.21 18.14
CA TYR A 80 -4.93 12.40 16.72
C TYR A 80 -3.68 13.01 16.10
N ILE A 81 -3.42 12.63 14.86
CA ILE A 81 -2.40 13.24 14.02
C ILE A 81 -3.00 13.66 12.70
N GLU A 82 -2.56 14.78 12.17
CA GLU A 82 -2.87 15.20 10.82
C GLU A 82 -1.70 14.87 9.90
N LEU A 83 -1.97 14.22 8.79
CA LEU A 83 -0.97 13.83 7.81
C LEU A 83 -1.03 14.77 6.61
N VAL A 84 0.12 15.35 6.26
CA VAL A 84 0.30 16.19 5.06
C VAL A 84 1.47 15.66 4.21
N GLY A 85 1.63 16.16 2.99
CA GLY A 85 2.76 15.80 2.12
C GLY A 85 2.52 14.54 1.28
N ASN A 86 3.49 13.61 1.26
CA ASN A 86 3.46 12.44 0.37
C ASN A 86 2.58 11.31 0.94
N LEU A 87 1.30 11.37 0.61
CA LEU A 87 0.27 10.47 1.13
C LEU A 87 -0.18 9.46 0.06
N PRO A 88 -0.63 8.26 0.45
CA PRO A 88 -1.15 7.27 -0.49
C PRO A 88 -2.58 7.60 -0.99
N TYR A 89 -3.02 8.86 -0.88
CA TYR A 89 -4.37 9.29 -1.26
C TYR A 89 -4.49 9.49 -2.77
N GLY A 90 -5.70 9.33 -3.29
CA GLY A 90 -5.96 9.41 -4.73
C GLY A 90 -5.45 8.20 -5.53
N VAL A 91 -4.87 7.20 -4.86
CA VAL A 91 -4.43 5.94 -5.48
C VAL A 91 -5.52 4.87 -5.44
N VAL A 92 -6.58 5.06 -4.65
CA VAL A 92 -7.74 4.17 -4.58
C VAL A 92 -9.03 4.97 -4.39
N ASN A 93 -10.14 4.46 -4.92
CA ASN A 93 -11.49 5.01 -4.81
C ASN A 93 -12.06 4.76 -3.41
N ASP A 94 -11.80 3.57 -2.86
CA ASP A 94 -12.15 3.23 -1.48
C ASP A 94 -10.89 3.22 -0.61
N PRO A 95 -10.69 4.26 0.23
CA PRO A 95 -9.51 4.34 1.08
C PRO A 95 -9.42 3.23 2.13
N THR A 96 -10.50 2.49 2.41
CA THR A 96 -10.46 1.34 3.33
C THR A 96 -9.57 0.21 2.81
N LEU A 97 -9.37 0.12 1.49
CA LEU A 97 -8.47 -0.87 0.86
C LEU A 97 -6.99 -0.67 1.22
N LEU A 98 -6.61 0.51 1.69
CA LEU A 98 -5.25 0.80 2.13
C LEU A 98 -4.90 0.14 3.47
N GLY A 99 -5.91 -0.20 4.27
CA GLY A 99 -5.75 -0.71 5.63
C GLY A 99 -4.97 0.25 6.55
N ASP A 100 -4.45 -0.30 7.64
CA ASP A 100 -3.49 0.40 8.50
C ASP A 100 -2.11 0.47 7.84
N PHE A 101 -1.39 1.56 8.08
CA PHE A 101 -0.02 1.73 7.59
C PHE A 101 0.84 2.53 8.58
N VAL A 102 2.15 2.46 8.38
CA VAL A 102 3.16 3.24 9.07
C VAL A 102 3.48 4.46 8.22
N VAL A 103 3.45 5.62 8.87
CA VAL A 103 3.91 6.88 8.29
C VAL A 103 5.35 7.14 8.72
N HIS A 104 6.16 7.62 7.79
CA HIS A 104 7.50 8.11 8.06
C HIS A 104 7.60 9.58 7.66
N GLY A 105 7.96 10.44 8.60
CA GLY A 105 7.92 11.87 8.36
C GLY A 105 8.37 12.70 9.56
N LYS A 106 8.26 14.02 9.42
CA LYS A 106 8.71 14.97 10.43
C LYS A 106 7.51 15.64 11.10
N ILE A 107 7.57 15.78 12.43
CA ILE A 107 6.61 16.62 13.16
C ILE A 107 6.89 18.08 12.79
N ILE A 108 5.92 18.76 12.20
CA ILE A 108 6.03 20.18 11.84
C ILE A 108 5.22 21.07 12.78
N SER A 109 4.14 20.54 13.38
CA SER A 109 3.40 21.21 14.44
C SER A 109 2.97 20.20 15.50
N PRO A 110 3.35 20.37 16.77
CA PRO A 110 3.03 19.42 17.81
C PRO A 110 1.57 19.52 18.31
N ASP A 111 0.91 20.67 18.12
CA ASP A 111 -0.48 20.98 18.51
C ASP A 111 -1.18 21.86 17.45
N GLY A 112 -1.21 21.39 16.19
CA GLY A 112 -1.78 22.12 15.06
C GLY A 112 -3.11 21.52 14.56
N GLY A 113 -3.57 21.99 13.40
CA GLY A 113 -4.56 21.27 12.61
C GLY A 113 -5.96 21.17 13.22
N GLU A 114 -6.76 20.28 12.63
CA GLU A 114 -8.08 19.96 13.18
C GLU A 114 -7.95 19.25 14.53
N GLU A 115 -8.85 19.55 15.46
CA GLU A 115 -8.89 18.99 16.83
C GLU A 115 -7.61 19.17 17.67
N LYS A 116 -6.73 20.14 17.33
CA LYS A 116 -5.39 20.30 17.94
C LYS A 116 -4.48 19.07 17.78
N SER A 117 -4.61 18.38 16.66
CA SER A 117 -3.80 17.21 16.31
C SER A 117 -2.31 17.55 16.06
N THR A 118 -1.44 16.56 16.23
CA THR A 118 -0.02 16.73 15.84
C THR A 118 0.10 16.59 14.31
N ILE A 119 0.63 17.61 13.64
CA ILE A 119 0.82 17.60 12.17
C ILE A 119 2.17 16.95 11.82
N ILE A 120 2.10 15.92 10.98
CA ILE A 120 3.27 15.22 10.43
C ILE A 120 3.35 15.46 8.93
N ASP A 121 4.48 16.01 8.48
CA ASP A 121 4.85 16.05 7.06
C ASP A 121 5.42 14.69 6.64
N VAL A 122 4.65 13.96 5.85
CA VAL A 122 4.95 12.58 5.47
C VAL A 122 5.93 12.57 4.29
N LYS A 123 7.07 11.91 4.49
CA LYS A 123 8.03 11.62 3.42
C LYS A 123 7.63 10.42 2.59
N TYR A 124 7.24 9.33 3.26
CA TYR A 124 6.66 8.16 2.63
C TYR A 124 5.87 7.33 3.64
N THR A 125 5.08 6.40 3.12
CA THR A 125 4.31 5.42 3.87
C THR A 125 4.69 4.00 3.46
N ASP A 126 4.48 3.03 4.35
CA ASP A 126 4.64 1.62 3.99
C ASP A 126 3.36 0.99 3.43
N ALA A 127 2.31 1.79 3.19
CA ALA A 127 1.05 1.36 2.60
C ALA A 127 1.31 0.61 1.28
N LYS A 128 0.79 -0.62 1.20
CA LYS A 128 0.90 -1.49 0.03
C LYS A 128 -0.46 -1.89 -0.46
N ILE A 129 -0.63 -1.85 -1.77
CA ILE A 129 -1.81 -2.38 -2.43
C ILE A 129 -1.41 -3.05 -3.75
N PRO A 130 -2.05 -4.16 -4.13
CA PRO A 130 -1.90 -4.71 -5.47
C PRO A 130 -2.22 -3.68 -6.54
N ARG A 131 -1.50 -3.71 -7.66
CA ARG A 131 -1.73 -2.79 -8.78
C ARG A 131 -3.15 -2.87 -9.31
N PHE A 132 -3.72 -4.07 -9.30
CA PHE A 132 -5.09 -4.32 -9.74
C PHE A 132 -6.16 -3.48 -9.02
N PHE A 133 -5.89 -3.05 -7.78
CA PHE A 133 -6.84 -2.25 -6.99
C PHE A 133 -6.50 -0.75 -6.99
N ARG A 134 -5.56 -0.29 -7.83
CA ARG A 134 -5.18 1.12 -7.88
C ARG A 134 -5.96 1.89 -8.93
N ASP A 135 -6.39 3.09 -8.56
CA ASP A 135 -7.11 4.04 -9.40
C ASP A 135 -6.20 5.07 -10.07
N ASP A 136 -4.92 5.16 -9.69
CA ASP A 136 -3.91 5.95 -10.42
C ASP A 136 -3.68 5.45 -11.86
N LEU A 137 -4.29 4.30 -12.20
CA LEU A 137 -4.30 3.63 -13.48
C LEU A 137 -5.60 3.86 -14.28
N GLN A 138 -6.46 4.81 -13.88
CA GLN A 138 -7.83 4.99 -14.40
C GLN A 138 -7.95 5.26 -15.91
N ASN A 139 -6.90 5.71 -16.60
CA ASN A 139 -6.92 5.80 -18.07
C ASN A 139 -6.69 4.44 -18.77
N SER A 140 -6.41 3.37 -18.02
CA SER A 140 -6.11 2.02 -18.52
C SER A 140 -6.93 0.90 -17.85
N GLY A 141 -7.81 1.21 -16.89
CA GLY A 141 -8.47 0.21 -16.03
C GLY A 141 -9.20 -0.92 -16.79
N GLU A 142 -9.85 -0.61 -17.92
CA GLU A 142 -10.49 -1.64 -18.76
C GLU A 142 -9.47 -2.59 -19.40
N TYR A 143 -8.34 -2.07 -19.88
CA TYR A 143 -7.26 -2.87 -20.47
C TYR A 143 -6.56 -3.74 -19.43
N GLU A 144 -6.47 -3.29 -18.19
CA GLU A 144 -5.86 -4.06 -17.11
C GLU A 144 -6.72 -5.25 -16.68
N ILE A 145 -8.03 -5.03 -16.52
CA ILE A 145 -8.99 -6.11 -16.21
C ILE A 145 -8.93 -7.17 -17.31
N ILE A 146 -8.93 -6.76 -18.58
CA ILE A 146 -8.82 -7.67 -19.72
C ILE A 146 -7.48 -8.42 -19.69
N THR A 147 -6.37 -7.73 -19.41
CA THR A 147 -5.03 -8.33 -19.36
C THR A 147 -4.94 -9.40 -18.27
N VAL A 148 -5.44 -9.10 -17.07
CA VAL A 148 -5.50 -10.05 -15.95
C VAL A 148 -6.39 -11.23 -16.28
N PHE A 149 -7.56 -10.98 -16.89
CA PHE A 149 -8.48 -12.05 -17.29
C PHE A 149 -7.86 -12.98 -18.33
N ILE A 150 -7.23 -12.44 -19.38
CA ILE A 150 -6.52 -13.22 -20.41
C ILE A 150 -5.39 -14.04 -19.77
N ALA A 151 -4.59 -13.41 -18.90
CA ALA A 151 -3.49 -14.10 -18.22
C ALA A 151 -4.02 -15.27 -17.36
N PHE A 152 -5.12 -15.07 -16.65
CA PHE A 152 -5.77 -16.09 -15.83
C PHE A 152 -6.28 -17.27 -16.67
N ILE A 153 -7.02 -17.01 -17.74
CA ILE A 153 -7.51 -18.05 -18.65
C ILE A 153 -6.35 -18.81 -19.31
N ALA A 154 -5.31 -18.09 -19.75
CA ALA A 154 -4.12 -18.70 -20.33
C ALA A 154 -3.35 -19.58 -19.33
N ALA A 155 -3.28 -19.18 -18.05
CA ALA A 155 -2.69 -20.00 -17.00
C ALA A 155 -3.49 -21.30 -16.79
N LEU A 156 -4.83 -21.19 -16.67
CA LEU A 156 -5.72 -22.34 -16.49
C LEU A 156 -5.63 -23.31 -17.67
N ALA A 157 -5.73 -22.81 -18.90
CA ALA A 157 -5.65 -23.64 -20.10
C ALA A 157 -4.28 -24.33 -20.21
N SER A 158 -3.19 -23.62 -19.93
CA SER A 158 -1.84 -24.18 -19.96
C SER A 158 -1.63 -25.23 -18.88
N ALA A 159 -2.13 -25.01 -17.66
CA ALA A 159 -2.07 -25.97 -16.57
C ALA A 159 -2.86 -27.24 -16.91
N PHE A 160 -4.09 -27.10 -17.42
CA PHE A 160 -4.93 -28.22 -17.81
C PHE A 160 -4.31 -29.05 -18.94
N MET A 161 -3.76 -28.39 -19.97
CA MET A 161 -3.03 -29.05 -21.05
C MET A 161 -1.81 -29.81 -20.52
N LEU A 162 -1.04 -29.23 -19.60
CA LEU A 162 0.09 -29.92 -18.99
C LEU A 162 -0.35 -31.15 -18.20
N ILE A 163 -1.42 -31.04 -17.40
CA ILE A 163 -1.98 -32.17 -16.63
C ILE A 163 -2.34 -33.33 -17.56
N ILE A 164 -3.13 -33.07 -18.62
CA ILE A 164 -3.48 -34.10 -19.62
C ILE A 164 -2.23 -34.73 -20.20
N MET A 165 -1.27 -33.90 -20.65
CA MET A 165 -0.05 -34.40 -21.28
C MET A 165 0.91 -35.15 -20.34
N PHE A 166 0.72 -35.06 -19.01
CA PHE A 166 1.46 -35.85 -18.02
C PHE A 166 0.70 -37.11 -17.60
N LEU A 167 -0.64 -37.11 -17.69
CA LEU A 167 -1.49 -38.28 -17.45
C LEU A 167 -1.56 -39.23 -18.66
N ASP A 168 -1.46 -38.71 -19.88
CA ASP A 168 -1.39 -39.48 -21.14
C ASP A 168 0.03 -39.99 -21.48
N GLN A 169 0.95 -40.05 -20.49
CA GLN A 169 2.27 -40.69 -20.63
C GLN A 169 2.25 -42.11 -20.08
#